data_AF-A0A847DWI5-F1
#
_entry.id   AF-A0A847DWI5-F1
#
_cell.length_a   1.000
_cell.length_b   1.000
_cell.length_c   1.000
_cell.angle_alpha   90.00
_cell.angle_beta   90.00
_cell.angle_gamma   90.00
#
_symmetry.space_group_name_H-M   'P 1'
#
loop_
_entity.id
_entity.type
_entity.pdbx_description
1 polymer ?
#
loop_
_entity_poly.entity_id
_entity_poly.type
_entity_poly.pdbx_seq_one_letter_code
_entity_poly.pdbx_strand_id
1 'polypeptide(L)'
;HSNLKLASGIAPTARMLELGIRVGIGTDGSASNNRLDLLQEARTAALLAKGSSGRAETWPAAKVLQAMTLDAATALGLEDRVGSIEPGKRADLVAIDLSAPELQPVFEPLAQLIHAAGREHVRHVWVDGKPVVQKRQLASEGARQGLSEVVGRTSVWHNRLGEILSG
;
A
#
# COMPACT_ATOMS: atom_id res chain seq x y z
N HIS A 1 9.08 3.13 -3.65
CA HIS A 1 9.23 4.56 -3.94
C HIS A 1 10.36 5.22 -3.15
N SER A 2 10.49 4.99 -1.84
CA SER A 2 11.52 5.62 -0.99
C SER A 2 12.96 5.49 -1.52
N ASN A 3 13.39 4.27 -1.86
CA ASN A 3 14.74 4.05 -2.43
C ASN A 3 14.98 4.85 -3.72
N LEU A 4 13.96 5.06 -4.55
CA LEU A 4 14.07 5.90 -5.74
C LEU A 4 14.17 7.38 -5.35
N LYS A 5 13.32 7.84 -4.43
CA LYS A 5 13.29 9.24 -3.96
C LYS A 5 14.60 9.66 -3.31
N LEU A 6 15.27 8.75 -2.61
CA LEU A 6 16.54 8.98 -1.93
C LEU A 6 17.77 8.53 -2.74
N ALA A 7 17.60 8.14 -4.01
CA ALA A 7 18.66 7.62 -4.86
C ALA A 7 19.47 6.46 -4.24
N SER A 8 18.84 5.65 -3.38
CA SER A 8 19.46 4.50 -2.72
C SER A 8 19.62 3.28 -3.64
N GLY A 9 18.97 3.31 -4.81
CA GLY A 9 19.03 2.28 -5.83
C GLY A 9 17.74 1.46 -5.97
N ILE A 10 17.83 0.37 -6.72
CA ILE A 10 16.71 -0.54 -7.00
C ILE A 10 17.02 -1.88 -6.33
N ALA A 11 16.13 -2.34 -5.46
CA ALA A 11 16.26 -3.65 -4.84
C ALA A 11 16.26 -4.76 -5.92
N PRO A 12 17.07 -5.82 -5.80
CA PRO A 12 17.16 -6.88 -6.80
C PRO A 12 15.97 -7.85 -6.69
N THR A 13 14.75 -7.33 -6.71
CA THR A 13 13.52 -8.07 -6.41
C THR A 13 13.31 -9.26 -7.34
N ALA A 14 13.58 -9.12 -8.64
CA ALA A 14 13.49 -10.22 -9.59
C ALA A 14 14.39 -11.40 -9.18
N ARG A 15 15.63 -11.11 -8.77
CA ARG A 15 16.58 -12.12 -8.31
C ARG A 15 16.16 -12.74 -6.98
N MET A 16 15.62 -11.95 -6.06
CA MET A 16 15.08 -12.47 -4.80
C MET A 16 13.95 -13.49 -5.05
N LEU A 17 13.02 -13.14 -5.94
CA LEU A 17 11.91 -14.02 -6.31
C LEU A 17 12.38 -15.31 -6.99
N GLU A 18 13.37 -15.24 -7.89
CA GLU A 18 13.99 -16.44 -8.51
C GLU A 18 14.62 -17.38 -7.48
N LEU A 19 15.19 -16.82 -6.41
CA LEU A 19 15.79 -17.58 -5.32
C LEU A 19 14.76 -18.10 -4.31
N GLY A 20 13.46 -17.87 -4.55
CA GLY A 20 12.39 -18.26 -3.63
C GLY A 20 12.36 -17.43 -2.35
N ILE A 21 13.06 -16.28 -2.32
CA ILE A 21 13.03 -15.37 -1.18
C ILE A 21 11.66 -14.68 -1.14
N ARG A 22 11.03 -14.74 0.03
CA ARG A 22 9.79 -14.03 0.30
C ARG A 22 10.03 -12.52 0.34
N VAL A 23 9.22 -11.77 -0.40
CA VAL A 23 9.31 -10.30 -0.49
C VAL A 23 8.03 -9.68 0.02
N GLY A 24 8.13 -8.80 1.02
CA GLY A 24 7.04 -7.91 1.45
C GLY A 24 7.17 -6.52 0.83
N ILE A 25 6.08 -5.76 0.81
CA ILE A 25 6.05 -4.38 0.29
C ILE A 25 5.74 -3.41 1.43
N GLY A 26 6.50 -2.32 1.52
CA GLY A 26 6.32 -1.26 2.51
C GLY A 26 6.50 0.12 1.91
N THR A 27 5.85 1.12 2.50
CA THR A 27 5.92 2.51 2.04
C THR A 27 7.17 3.24 2.51
N ASP A 28 7.79 2.78 3.60
CA ASP A 28 8.70 3.57 4.44
C ASP A 28 7.98 4.82 5.01
N GLY A 29 8.71 5.77 5.58
CA GLY A 29 8.16 6.99 6.17
C GLY A 29 7.59 7.99 5.16
N SER A 30 6.62 8.80 5.62
CA SER A 30 6.02 9.87 4.81
C SER A 30 7.00 11.00 4.45
N ALA A 31 8.21 11.05 5.02
CA ALA A 31 9.25 12.01 4.64
C ALA A 31 10.12 11.52 3.45
N SER A 32 10.23 10.20 3.27
CA SER A 32 11.06 9.56 2.25
C SER A 32 10.22 8.93 1.13
N ASN A 33 8.89 8.87 1.26
CA ASN A 33 7.97 8.48 0.20
C ASN A 33 7.14 9.68 -0.28
N ASN A 34 6.50 10.30 0.71
CA ASN A 34 5.49 11.35 0.71
C ASN A 34 4.03 10.91 0.53
N ARG A 35 3.76 9.62 0.29
CA ARG A 35 2.42 9.02 0.39
C ARG A 35 2.46 7.69 1.13
N LEU A 36 1.44 7.41 1.93
CA LEU A 36 1.20 6.09 2.53
C LEU A 36 0.20 5.31 1.67
N ASP A 37 0.60 5.04 0.42
CA ASP A 37 -0.24 4.37 -0.58
C ASP A 37 0.38 3.05 -1.01
N LEU A 38 -0.10 1.95 -0.43
CA LEU A 38 0.45 0.63 -0.67
C LEU A 38 0.13 0.08 -2.07
N LEU A 39 -0.98 0.51 -2.70
CA LEU A 39 -1.30 0.14 -4.09
C LEU A 39 -0.31 0.80 -5.05
N GLN A 40 0.03 2.06 -4.81
CA GLN A 40 1.06 2.77 -5.57
C GLN A 40 2.43 2.10 -5.38
N GLU A 41 2.82 1.75 -4.15
CA GLU A 41 4.08 1.04 -3.90
C GLU A 41 4.15 -0.31 -4.62
N ALA A 42 3.06 -1.08 -4.56
CA ALA A 42 2.98 -2.37 -5.22
C ALA A 42 3.14 -2.26 -6.73
N ARG A 43 2.47 -1.27 -7.35
CA ARG A 43 2.63 -0.98 -8.78
C ARG A 43 4.07 -0.62 -9.12
N THR A 44 4.68 0.30 -8.36
CA THR A 44 6.06 0.73 -8.59
C THR A 44 7.03 -0.46 -8.43
N ALA A 45 6.87 -1.27 -7.39
CA ALA A 45 7.73 -2.42 -7.13
C ALA A 45 7.64 -3.47 -8.26
N ALA A 46 6.41 -3.77 -8.73
CA ALA A 46 6.18 -4.69 -9.83
C ALA A 46 6.82 -4.18 -11.15
N LEU A 47 6.61 -2.91 -11.48
CA LEU A 47 7.18 -2.30 -12.70
C LEU A 47 8.71 -2.21 -12.64
N LEU A 48 9.29 -1.88 -11.48
CA LEU A 48 10.73 -1.87 -11.30
C LEU A 48 11.33 -3.27 -11.46
N ALA A 49 10.71 -4.30 -10.88
CA ALA A 49 11.19 -5.68 -11.03
C ALA A 49 11.19 -6.13 -12.50
N LYS A 50 10.15 -5.77 -13.27
CA LYS A 50 10.09 -6.02 -14.72
C LYS A 50 11.18 -5.24 -15.47
N GLY A 51 11.25 -3.92 -15.25
CA GLY A 51 12.20 -3.05 -15.91
C GLY A 51 13.66 -3.43 -15.63
N SER A 52 13.99 -3.75 -14.38
CA SER A 52 15.35 -4.14 -13.98
C SER A 52 15.76 -5.53 -14.45
N SER A 53 14.80 -6.44 -14.66
CA SER A 53 15.07 -7.79 -15.16
C SER A 53 15.02 -7.93 -16.67
N GLY A 54 14.46 -6.93 -17.38
CA GLY A 54 14.21 -7.02 -18.82
C GLY A 54 13.12 -8.03 -19.20
N ARG A 55 12.31 -8.47 -18.24
CA ARG A 55 11.31 -9.55 -18.40
C ARG A 55 9.93 -9.06 -17.95
N ALA A 56 8.97 -9.04 -18.88
CA ALA A 56 7.63 -8.48 -18.64
C ALA A 56 6.75 -9.36 -17.74
N GLU A 57 7.05 -10.66 -17.70
CA GLU A 57 6.41 -11.69 -16.89
C GLU A 57 6.89 -11.70 -15.43
N THR A 58 7.95 -10.96 -15.11
CA THR A 58 8.49 -10.87 -13.76
C THR A 58 7.42 -10.34 -12.79
N TRP A 59 7.25 -11.08 -11.69
CA TRP A 59 6.34 -10.77 -10.58
C TRP A 59 4.87 -10.52 -11.01
N PRO A 60 4.14 -11.59 -11.37
CA PRO A 60 2.74 -11.50 -11.78
C PRO A 60 1.85 -10.84 -10.72
N ALA A 61 0.75 -10.19 -11.13
CA ALA A 61 -0.13 -9.42 -10.25
C ALA A 61 -0.61 -10.20 -9.02
N ALA A 62 -0.93 -11.50 -9.17
CA ALA A 62 -1.29 -12.37 -8.05
C ALA A 62 -0.18 -12.50 -7.00
N LYS A 63 1.08 -12.58 -7.43
CA LYS A 63 2.25 -12.65 -6.53
C LYS A 63 2.59 -11.30 -5.92
N VAL A 64 2.28 -10.19 -6.61
CA VAL A 64 2.38 -8.85 -6.03
C VAL A 64 1.32 -8.69 -4.93
N LEU A 65 0.08 -9.13 -5.17
CA LEU A 65 -0.95 -9.11 -4.13
C LEU A 65 -0.54 -9.97 -2.93
N GLN A 66 0.00 -11.17 -3.16
CA GLN A 66 0.53 -12.03 -2.09
C GLN A 66 1.65 -11.33 -1.28
N ALA A 67 2.55 -10.61 -1.95
CA ALA A 67 3.61 -9.81 -1.33
C ALA A 67 3.08 -8.68 -0.43
N MET A 68 1.94 -8.10 -0.78
CA MET A 68 1.28 -7.05 0.01
C MET A 68 0.50 -7.61 1.20
N THR A 69 0.13 -8.88 1.18
CA THR A 69 -0.78 -9.50 2.16
C THR A 69 -0.08 -10.61 2.93
N LEU A 70 -0.18 -11.86 2.47
CA LEU A 70 0.29 -13.04 3.19
C LEU A 70 1.79 -13.00 3.44
N ASP A 71 2.59 -12.66 2.44
CA ASP A 71 4.04 -12.68 2.59
C ASP A 71 4.53 -11.57 3.54
N ALA A 72 3.86 -10.41 3.55
CA ALA A 72 4.11 -9.36 4.52
C ALA A 72 3.68 -9.78 5.94
N ALA A 73 2.54 -10.46 6.08
CA ALA A 73 2.10 -11.02 7.35
C ALA A 73 3.11 -12.04 7.89
N THR A 74 3.63 -12.94 7.04
CA THR A 74 4.68 -13.89 7.40
C THR A 74 5.98 -13.20 7.82
N ALA A 75 6.38 -12.14 7.11
CA ALA A 75 7.57 -11.37 7.48
C ALA A 75 7.45 -10.71 8.87
N LEU A 76 6.22 -10.50 9.35
CA LEU A 76 5.91 -9.94 10.66
C LEU A 76 5.55 -11.00 11.73
N GLY A 77 5.55 -12.29 11.38
CA GLY A 77 5.10 -13.37 12.29
C GLY A 77 3.61 -13.32 12.62
N LEU A 78 2.78 -12.88 11.67
CA LEU A 78 1.34 -12.70 11.82
C LEU A 78 0.50 -13.56 10.84
N GLU A 79 1.14 -14.45 10.08
CA GLU A 79 0.52 -15.26 9.04
C GLU A 79 -0.62 -16.14 9.56
N ASP A 80 -0.55 -16.63 10.80
CA ASP A 80 -1.62 -17.44 11.40
C ASP A 80 -2.85 -16.60 11.79
N ARG A 81 -2.74 -15.27 11.72
CA ARG A 81 -3.77 -14.33 12.18
C ARG A 81 -4.35 -13.47 11.07
N VAL A 82 -3.56 -13.08 10.06
CA VAL A 82 -3.95 -12.15 8.99
C VAL A 82 -3.23 -12.51 7.67
N GLY A 83 -3.53 -11.78 6.60
CA GLY A 83 -2.83 -11.88 5.31
C GLY A 83 -3.50 -12.80 4.28
N SER A 84 -4.48 -13.62 4.70
CA SER A 84 -5.35 -14.41 3.81
C SER A 84 -6.77 -14.48 4.36
N ILE A 85 -7.73 -14.78 3.48
CA ILE A 85 -9.14 -14.97 3.84
C ILE A 85 -9.37 -16.47 4.05
N GLU A 86 -9.13 -16.93 5.27
CA GLU A 86 -9.25 -18.33 5.67
C GLU A 86 -9.99 -18.44 7.02
N PRO A 87 -10.81 -19.49 7.24
CA PRO A 87 -11.45 -19.70 8.54
C PRO A 87 -10.43 -19.70 9.69
N GLY A 88 -10.76 -19.01 10.78
CA GLY A 88 -9.91 -18.88 11.97
C GLY A 88 -9.01 -17.64 11.98
N LYS A 89 -8.76 -16.99 10.82
CA LYS A 89 -8.04 -15.72 10.76
C LYS A 89 -8.94 -14.52 11.06
N ARG A 90 -8.33 -13.40 11.42
CA ARG A 90 -9.03 -12.13 11.68
C ARG A 90 -9.67 -11.61 10.40
N ALA A 91 -10.82 -10.96 10.54
CA ALA A 91 -11.51 -10.28 9.46
C ALA A 91 -10.87 -8.91 9.15
N ASP A 92 -9.60 -8.94 8.73
CA ASP A 92 -8.87 -7.79 8.21
C ASP A 92 -9.07 -7.75 6.69
N LEU A 93 -10.05 -6.98 6.24
CA LEU A 93 -10.59 -7.03 4.89
C LEU A 93 -10.60 -5.64 4.24
N VAL A 94 -10.38 -5.62 2.92
CA VAL A 94 -10.46 -4.41 2.09
C VAL A 94 -11.35 -4.70 0.90
N ALA A 95 -12.35 -3.85 0.67
CA ALA A 95 -13.17 -3.89 -0.55
C ALA A 95 -12.77 -2.73 -1.47
N ILE A 96 -12.41 -3.06 -2.71
CA ILE A 96 -11.94 -2.11 -3.72
C ILE A 96 -12.96 -2.06 -4.85
N ASP A 97 -13.36 -0.85 -5.21
CA ASP A 97 -14.37 -0.59 -6.24
C ASP A 97 -13.70 -0.47 -7.61
N LEU A 98 -13.86 -1.51 -8.43
CA LEU A 98 -13.31 -1.54 -9.79
C LEU A 98 -14.28 -1.00 -10.84
N SER A 99 -15.46 -0.48 -10.46
CA SER A 99 -16.46 0.01 -11.43
C SER A 99 -16.20 1.43 -11.93
N ALA A 100 -15.13 2.10 -11.47
CA ALA A 100 -14.78 3.45 -11.88
C ALA A 100 -14.41 3.50 -13.39
N PRO A 101 -14.77 4.57 -14.13
CA PRO A 101 -14.54 4.64 -15.58
C PRO A 101 -13.10 4.39 -16.01
N GLU A 102 -12.13 4.91 -15.25
CA GLU A 102 -10.69 4.73 -15.46
C GLU A 102 -10.20 3.29 -15.23
N LEU A 103 -11.02 2.44 -14.63
CA LEU A 103 -10.73 1.03 -14.40
C LEU A 103 -11.47 0.09 -15.37
N GLN A 104 -12.25 0.63 -16.30
CA GLN A 104 -13.00 -0.18 -17.26
C GLN A 104 -12.27 -0.30 -18.60
N PRO A 105 -12.40 -1.44 -19.32
CA PRO A 105 -13.04 -2.69 -18.89
C PRO A 105 -12.15 -3.54 -17.95
N VAL A 106 -12.77 -4.35 -17.08
CA VAL A 106 -12.05 -5.27 -16.19
C VAL A 106 -12.01 -6.68 -16.80
N PHE A 107 -10.88 -7.03 -17.42
CA PHE A 107 -10.66 -8.40 -17.93
C PHE A 107 -10.08 -9.34 -16.87
N GLU A 108 -9.12 -8.84 -16.08
CA GLU A 108 -8.44 -9.60 -15.04
C GLU A 108 -8.35 -8.72 -13.78
N PRO A 109 -9.15 -9.00 -12.73
CA PRO A 109 -9.25 -8.14 -11.56
C PRO A 109 -7.94 -7.90 -10.81
N LEU A 110 -7.00 -8.87 -10.78
CA LEU A 110 -5.73 -8.71 -10.08
C LEU A 110 -4.80 -7.76 -10.84
N ALA A 111 -4.72 -7.88 -12.16
CA ALA A 111 -4.02 -6.94 -13.02
C ALA A 111 -4.62 -5.55 -12.89
N GLN A 112 -5.95 -5.44 -12.85
CA GLN A 112 -6.63 -4.16 -12.65
C GLN A 112 -6.26 -3.55 -11.29
N LEU A 113 -6.27 -4.36 -10.23
CA LEU A 113 -5.90 -3.97 -8.88
C LEU A 113 -4.46 -3.45 -8.80
N ILE A 114 -3.50 -4.21 -9.34
CA ILE A 114 -2.07 -3.89 -9.19
C ILE A 114 -1.63 -2.79 -10.16
N HIS A 115 -2.13 -2.78 -11.39
CA HIS A 115 -1.62 -1.92 -12.45
C HIS A 115 -2.45 -0.66 -12.70
N ALA A 116 -3.72 -0.62 -12.27
CA ALA A 116 -4.62 0.51 -12.56
C ALA A 116 -5.27 1.14 -11.31
N ALA A 117 -5.76 0.35 -10.35
CA ALA A 117 -6.41 0.87 -9.15
C ALA A 117 -5.45 1.67 -8.25
N GLY A 118 -5.94 2.79 -7.71
CA GLY A 118 -5.30 3.58 -6.66
C GLY A 118 -6.12 3.60 -5.37
N ARG A 119 -5.57 4.21 -4.31
CA ARG A 119 -6.20 4.24 -2.97
C ARG A 119 -7.60 4.85 -2.94
N GLU A 120 -7.92 5.74 -3.86
CA GLU A 120 -9.24 6.36 -4.05
C GLU A 120 -10.35 5.35 -4.39
N HIS A 121 -9.97 4.16 -4.87
CA HIS A 121 -10.88 3.07 -5.18
C HIS A 121 -11.20 2.19 -3.95
N VAL A 122 -10.47 2.33 -2.84
CA VAL A 122 -10.78 1.62 -1.59
C VAL A 122 -12.09 2.13 -1.01
N ARG A 123 -13.12 1.28 -0.97
CA ARG A 123 -14.48 1.67 -0.60
C ARG A 123 -14.83 1.33 0.84
N HIS A 124 -14.39 0.17 1.30
CA HIS A 124 -14.63 -0.30 2.66
C HIS A 124 -13.38 -1.00 3.22
N VAL A 125 -13.15 -0.85 4.52
CA VAL A 125 -12.05 -1.49 5.24
C VAL A 125 -12.57 -1.97 6.59
N TRP A 126 -12.20 -3.19 6.95
CA TRP A 126 -12.44 -3.80 8.25
C TRP A 126 -11.12 -4.21 8.88
N VAL A 127 -11.02 -4.01 10.20
CA VAL A 127 -9.91 -4.50 11.02
C VAL A 127 -10.52 -5.26 12.19
N ASP A 128 -10.16 -6.52 12.34
CA ASP A 128 -10.71 -7.44 13.33
C ASP A 128 -12.25 -7.50 13.24
N GLY A 129 -12.79 -7.49 12.01
CA GLY A 129 -14.22 -7.47 11.73
C GLY A 129 -14.92 -6.13 11.99
N LYS A 130 -14.23 -5.13 12.53
CA LYS A 130 -14.80 -3.80 12.80
C LYS A 130 -14.61 -2.88 11.60
N PRO A 131 -15.67 -2.23 11.09
CA PRO A 131 -15.51 -1.28 10.00
C PRO A 131 -14.69 -0.07 10.46
N VAL A 132 -13.64 0.26 9.71
CA VAL A 132 -12.81 1.45 9.94
C VAL A 132 -12.90 2.45 8.79
N VAL A 133 -13.29 1.99 7.60
CA VAL A 133 -13.67 2.83 6.45
C VAL A 133 -14.98 2.29 5.87
N GLN A 134 -15.94 3.17 5.61
CA GLN A 134 -17.21 2.84 4.96
C GLN A 134 -17.57 3.88 3.92
N LYS A 135 -17.88 3.44 2.69
CA LYS A 135 -18.22 4.33 1.57
C LYS A 135 -17.18 5.46 1.41
N ARG A 136 -15.89 5.08 1.48
CA ARG A 136 -14.73 6.00 1.39
C ARG A 136 -14.58 7.03 2.52
N GLN A 137 -15.31 6.87 3.63
CA GLN A 137 -15.19 7.74 4.81
C GLN A 137 -14.69 6.95 6.00
N LEU A 138 -13.88 7.58 6.87
CA LEU A 138 -13.51 7.00 8.16
C LEU A 138 -14.78 6.65 8.95
N ALA A 139 -14.85 5.46 9.53
CA ALA A 139 -16.08 4.94 10.11
C ALA A 139 -16.42 5.57 11.48
N SER A 140 -15.41 5.88 12.30
CA SER A 140 -15.60 6.44 13.64
C SER A 140 -15.40 7.95 13.69
N GLU A 141 -16.14 8.61 14.56
CA GLU A 141 -16.00 10.05 14.83
C GLU A 141 -14.63 10.38 15.39
N GLY A 142 -14.11 9.58 16.32
CA GLY A 142 -12.77 9.76 16.89
C GLY A 142 -11.66 9.73 15.82
N ALA A 143 -11.76 8.88 14.79
CA ALA A 143 -10.79 8.87 13.69
C ALA A 143 -10.86 10.15 12.86
N ARG A 144 -12.06 10.69 12.63
CA ARG A 144 -12.25 11.96 11.91
C ARG A 144 -11.72 13.15 12.72
N GLN A 145 -12.01 13.18 14.02
CA GLN A 145 -11.49 14.21 14.94
C GLN A 145 -9.97 14.16 15.00
N GLY A 146 -9.37 12.97 15.11
CA GLY A 146 -7.92 12.80 15.09
C GLY A 146 -7.29 13.32 13.78
N LEU A 147 -7.94 13.10 12.63
CA LEU A 147 -7.50 13.66 11.36
C LEU A 147 -7.53 15.21 11.39
N SER A 148 -8.62 15.81 11.87
CA SER A 148 -8.74 17.26 12.02
C SER A 148 -7.66 17.84 12.94
N GLU A 149 -7.34 17.16 14.04
CA GLU A 149 -6.28 17.58 14.96
C GLU A 149 -4.90 17.53 14.28
N VAL A 150 -4.58 16.44 13.58
CA VAL A 150 -3.32 16.30 12.84
C VAL A 150 -3.18 17.40 11.79
N VAL A 151 -4.26 17.70 11.06
CA VAL A 151 -4.27 18.80 10.09
C VAL A 151 -4.04 20.14 10.79
N GLY A 152 -4.71 20.41 11.90
CA GLY A 152 -4.51 21.65 12.68
C GLY A 152 -3.07 21.82 13.19
N ARG A 153 -2.42 20.72 13.58
CA ARG A 153 -1.01 20.74 14.03
C ARG A 153 -0.03 21.09 12.89
N THR A 154 -0.42 20.93 11.62
CA THR A 154 0.49 21.26 10.50
C THR A 154 0.83 22.75 10.45
N SER A 155 -0.13 23.64 10.77
CA SER A 155 0.12 25.09 10.83
C SER A 155 1.11 25.46 11.94
N VAL A 156 1.05 24.78 13.09
CA VAL A 156 1.99 24.98 14.20
C VAL A 156 3.42 24.63 13.76
N TRP A 157 3.59 23.49 13.10
CA TRP A 157 4.89 23.08 12.58
C TRP A 157 5.38 23.99 11.45
N HIS A 158 4.49 24.44 10.57
CA HIS A 158 4.82 25.37 9.51
C HIS A 158 5.41 26.68 10.05
N ASN A 159 4.76 27.28 11.06
CA ASN A 159 5.25 28.51 11.69
C ASN A 159 6.61 28.30 12.36
N ARG A 160 6.75 27.22 13.15
CA ARG A 160 8.00 26.92 13.86
C ARG A 160 9.17 26.70 12.90
N LEU A 161 8.93 26.02 11.78
CA LEU A 161 9.96 25.84 10.74
C LEU A 161 10.25 27.15 10.01
N GLY A 162 9.24 27.98 9.77
CA GLY A 162 9.42 29.32 9.21
C GLY A 162 10.33 30.20 10.05
N GLU A 163 10.21 30.16 11.38
CA GLU A 163 11.11 30.87 12.29
C GLU A 163 12.56 30.37 12.20
N ILE A 164 12.77 29.05 12.14
CA ILE A 164 14.10 28.45 12.03
C ILE A 164 14.76 28.77 10.69
N LEU A 165 13.99 28.81 9.60
CA LEU A 165 14.52 29.05 8.26
C LEU A 165 14.75 30.54 7.95
N SER A 166 14.14 31.44 8.73
CA SER A 166 14.29 32.89 8.56
C SER A 166 15.33 33.53 9.49
N GLY A 167 15.86 32.77 10.46
CA GLY A 167 17.02 33.15 11.28
C GLY A 167 18.32 32.54 10.78
#